data_AF-A0A0Q4B2X5-F1
#
_entry.id   AF-A0A0Q4B2X5-F1
#
_cell.length_a   1.000
_cell.length_b   1.000
_cell.length_c   1.000
_cell.angle_alpha   90.00
_cell.angle_beta   90.00
_cell.angle_gamma   90.00
#
_symmetry.space_group_name_H-M   'P 1'
#
loop_
_entity.id
_entity.type
_entity.pdbx_description
1 polymer ?
#
loop_
_entity_poly.entity_id
_entity_poly.type
_entity_poly.pdbx_seq_one_letter_code
_entity_poly.pdbx_strand_id
1 'polypeptide(L)'
;MNIEATGTDPYGSEAYKDLFRVIMSDIGKGILIDEARILLRPEVPLFIFSVMLKAEPDNKTISDAASLRKEGDNVFITISDERYAPDILSQLWKRYTRARVDQQTRFDIVIEGADTDEVADIEISSGEETKKEILGAVWRSMPEGIRVRFNQTDGRVLTIMATEEIVRPEMKEEARKVHEEMLAKAREAERHV
;
A
#
# COMPACT_ATOMS: atom_id res chain seq x y z
N MET A 1 -6.64 -0.38 10.19
CA MET A 1 -7.52 0.40 9.30
C MET A 1 -8.73 0.91 10.05
N ASN A 2 -8.63 2.15 10.54
CA ASN A 2 -9.76 2.97 10.95
C ASN A 2 -10.33 3.69 9.71
N ILE A 3 -11.64 3.79 9.55
CA ILE A 3 -12.25 4.48 8.41
C ILE A 3 -13.32 5.44 8.91
N GLU A 4 -13.10 6.72 8.64
CA GLU A 4 -14.06 7.81 8.88
C GLU A 4 -14.70 8.20 7.55
N ALA A 5 -16.03 8.13 7.46
CA ALA A 5 -16.78 8.58 6.31
C ALA A 5 -17.71 9.72 6.71
N THR A 6 -17.65 10.83 5.98
CA THR A 6 -18.45 12.03 6.22
C THR A 6 -19.09 12.49 4.93
N GLY A 7 -20.30 13.03 5.00
CA GLY A 7 -21.01 13.48 3.82
C GLY A 7 -22.41 13.97 4.13
N THR A 8 -23.06 14.49 3.09
CA THR A 8 -24.45 14.94 3.14
C THR A 8 -25.46 13.79 3.01
N ASP A 9 -25.01 12.63 2.52
CA ASP A 9 -25.76 11.38 2.47
C ASP A 9 -25.14 10.34 3.43
N PRO A 10 -25.74 10.11 4.61
CA PRO A 10 -25.25 9.13 5.57
C PRO A 10 -25.26 7.70 5.03
N TYR A 11 -26.25 7.33 4.21
CA TYR A 11 -26.35 5.98 3.66
C TYR A 11 -25.23 5.73 2.66
N GLY A 12 -25.03 6.66 1.71
CA GLY A 12 -23.90 6.62 0.79
C GLY A 12 -22.56 6.60 1.52
N SER A 13 -22.41 7.39 2.58
CA SER A 13 -21.18 7.44 3.37
C SER A 13 -20.79 6.11 4.00
N GLU A 14 -21.74 5.42 4.63
CA GLU A 14 -21.48 4.08 5.17
C GLU A 14 -21.29 3.05 4.05
N ALA A 15 -22.04 3.13 2.95
CA ALA A 15 -21.87 2.21 1.82
C ALA A 15 -20.47 2.30 1.19
N TYR A 16 -19.93 3.51 0.98
CA TYR A 16 -18.58 3.70 0.43
C TYR A 16 -17.49 3.27 1.41
N LYS A 17 -17.72 3.43 2.71
CA LYS A 17 -16.82 2.92 3.75
C LYS A 17 -16.73 1.40 3.74
N ASP A 18 -17.85 0.71 3.59
CA ASP A 18 -17.88 -0.75 3.48
C ASP A 18 -17.27 -1.23 2.16
N LEU A 19 -17.61 -0.58 1.04
CA LEU A 19 -17.02 -0.87 -0.27
C LEU A 19 -15.49 -0.74 -0.24
N PHE A 20 -14.97 0.37 0.31
CA PHE A 20 -13.53 0.60 0.44
C PHE A 20 -12.86 -0.48 1.29
N ARG A 21 -13.49 -0.86 2.42
CA ARG A 21 -13.00 -1.92 3.30
C ARG A 21 -12.89 -3.26 2.58
N VAL A 22 -13.91 -3.65 1.82
CA VAL A 22 -13.92 -4.90 1.03
C VAL A 22 -12.81 -4.85 -0.02
N ILE A 23 -12.77 -3.80 -0.84
CA ILE A 23 -11.77 -3.64 -1.90
C ILE A 23 -10.34 -3.73 -1.37
N MET A 24 -10.05 -3.10 -0.23
CA MET A 24 -8.72 -3.13 0.40
C MET A 24 -8.38 -4.50 1.00
N SER A 25 -9.38 -5.22 1.48
CA SER A 25 -9.21 -6.59 1.99
C SER A 25 -8.93 -7.56 0.84
N ASP A 26 -9.63 -7.41 -0.27
CA ASP A 26 -9.49 -8.26 -1.46
C ASP A 26 -8.08 -8.18 -2.07
N ILE A 27 -7.46 -6.99 -2.05
CA ILE A 27 -6.07 -6.83 -2.52
C ILE A 27 -5.01 -7.09 -1.45
N GLY A 28 -5.43 -7.47 -0.23
CA GLY A 28 -4.52 -7.75 0.89
C GLY A 28 -3.79 -6.52 1.46
N LYS A 29 -4.15 -5.30 1.06
CA LYS A 29 -3.45 -4.06 1.49
C LYS A 29 -4.11 -3.36 2.67
N GLY A 30 -5.28 -3.80 3.12
CA GLY A 30 -5.96 -3.24 4.30
C GLY A 30 -5.08 -3.25 5.57
N ILE A 31 -4.13 -4.19 5.69
CA ILE A 31 -3.19 -4.24 6.82
C ILE A 31 -2.17 -3.10 6.83
N LEU A 32 -1.86 -2.51 5.66
CA LEU A 32 -0.93 -1.40 5.49
C LEU A 32 -1.56 -0.04 5.82
N ILE A 33 -2.90 0.01 5.85
CA ILE A 33 -3.66 1.23 6.10
C ILE A 33 -3.85 1.43 7.61
N ASP A 34 -3.42 2.60 8.08
CA ASP A 34 -3.66 3.04 9.44
C ASP A 34 -5.06 3.66 9.55
N GLU A 35 -5.26 4.78 8.85
CA GLU A 35 -6.52 5.54 8.81
C GLU A 35 -6.90 5.87 7.36
N ALA A 36 -8.20 5.84 7.07
CA ALA A 36 -8.75 6.39 5.84
C ALA A 36 -9.89 7.38 6.16
N ARG A 37 -9.93 8.48 5.41
CA ARG A 37 -11.00 9.47 5.42
C ARG A 37 -11.68 9.51 4.08
N ILE A 38 -13.00 9.43 4.10
CA ILE A 38 -13.86 9.48 2.92
C ILE A 38 -14.81 10.66 3.12
N LEU A 39 -14.78 11.62 2.20
CA LEU A 39 -15.70 12.76 2.17
C LEU A 39 -16.52 12.70 0.88
N LEU A 40 -17.85 12.74 1.04
CA LEU A 40 -18.80 12.58 -0.05
C LEU A 40 -19.82 13.72 -0.04
N ARG A 41 -19.86 14.49 -1.12
CA ARG A 41 -20.83 15.56 -1.35
C ARG A 41 -21.47 15.38 -2.73
N PRO A 42 -22.44 14.47 -2.88
CA PRO A 42 -23.09 14.20 -4.17
C PRO A 42 -23.79 15.43 -4.75
N GLU A 43 -24.29 16.34 -3.91
CA GLU A 43 -24.96 17.58 -4.32
C GLU A 43 -24.03 18.56 -5.04
N VAL A 44 -22.74 18.48 -4.75
CA VAL A 44 -21.69 19.26 -5.39
C VAL A 44 -20.61 18.25 -5.77
N PRO A 45 -20.79 17.45 -6.83
CA PRO A 45 -20.21 16.11 -7.04
C PRO A 45 -18.73 16.04 -6.68
N LEU A 46 -18.45 15.84 -5.40
CA LEU A 46 -17.12 15.96 -4.80
C LEU A 46 -16.89 14.76 -3.91
N PHE A 47 -15.82 14.06 -4.23
CA PHE A 47 -15.44 12.83 -3.59
C PHE A 47 -13.97 12.96 -3.22
N ILE A 48 -13.67 12.93 -1.93
CA ILE A 48 -12.29 12.99 -1.44
C ILE A 48 -12.02 11.72 -0.66
N PHE A 49 -11.01 10.98 -1.08
CA PHE A 49 -10.46 9.84 -0.35
C PHE A 49 -9.06 10.21 0.09
N SER A 50 -8.79 10.09 1.38
CA SER A 50 -7.45 10.25 1.94
C SER A 50 -7.07 9.02 2.73
N VAL A 51 -5.93 8.42 2.41
CA VAL A 51 -5.43 7.18 3.02
C VAL A 51 -4.08 7.49 3.66
N MET A 52 -3.96 7.19 4.96
CA MET A 52 -2.70 7.20 5.69
C MET A 52 -2.23 5.77 5.90
N LEU A 53 -1.02 5.49 5.44
CA LEU A 53 -0.36 4.22 5.59
C LEU A 53 0.40 4.17 6.92
N LYS A 54 0.56 2.97 7.47
CA LYS A 54 1.29 2.75 8.72
C LYS A 54 2.76 3.18 8.63
N ALA A 55 3.36 3.00 7.46
CA ALA A 55 4.70 3.44 7.11
C ALA A 55 4.72 3.90 5.65
N GLU A 56 5.72 4.68 5.28
CA GLU A 56 5.93 4.99 3.87
C GLU A 56 6.26 3.69 3.10
N PRO A 57 5.63 3.46 1.93
CA PRO A 57 6.02 2.36 1.06
C PRO A 57 7.43 2.58 0.52
N ASP A 58 8.36 1.81 1.06
CA ASP A 58 9.75 1.73 0.60
C ASP A 58 9.99 0.44 -0.17
N ASN A 59 11.01 0.45 -1.02
CA ASN A 59 11.49 -0.78 -1.63
C ASN A 59 12.04 -1.69 -0.53
N LYS A 60 11.64 -2.96 -0.58
CA LYS A 60 12.11 -4.00 0.33
C LYS A 60 12.93 -5.01 -0.43
N THR A 61 14.07 -5.34 0.14
CA THR A 61 14.97 -6.39 -0.34
C THR A 61 14.81 -7.66 0.50
N ILE A 62 15.37 -8.78 0.06
CA ILE A 62 15.40 -10.01 0.87
C ILE A 62 16.08 -9.74 2.22
N SER A 63 17.15 -8.94 2.25
CA SER A 63 17.88 -8.63 3.48
C SER A 63 17.06 -7.85 4.52
N ASP A 64 16.01 -7.14 4.09
CA ASP A 64 15.08 -6.44 4.99
C ASP A 64 14.09 -7.37 5.69
N ALA A 65 13.87 -8.57 5.15
CA ALA A 65 12.81 -9.48 5.57
C ALA A 65 13.30 -10.89 5.97
N ALA A 66 14.59 -11.18 5.76
CA ALA A 66 15.19 -12.47 6.03
C ALA A 66 16.69 -12.36 6.40
N SER A 67 17.18 -13.31 7.18
CA SER A 67 18.62 -13.47 7.45
C SER A 67 19.26 -14.39 6.43
N LEU A 68 20.47 -14.05 5.99
CA LEU A 68 21.23 -14.77 4.97
C LEU A 68 22.52 -15.36 5.56
N ARG A 69 22.84 -16.61 5.20
CA ARG A 69 24.10 -17.26 5.55
C ARG A 69 24.67 -18.01 4.34
N LYS A 70 25.96 -17.81 4.05
CA LYS A 70 26.68 -18.61 3.07
C LYS A 70 27.31 -19.83 3.73
N GLU A 71 27.14 -21.01 3.13
CA GLU A 71 27.91 -22.21 3.46
C GLU A 71 28.33 -22.94 2.18
N GLY A 72 29.65 -22.98 1.93
CA GLY A 72 30.18 -23.44 0.65
C GLY A 72 29.65 -22.58 -0.50
N ASP A 73 29.11 -23.23 -1.52
CA ASP A 73 28.49 -22.58 -2.68
C ASP A 73 27.00 -22.28 -2.48
N ASN A 74 26.43 -22.60 -1.31
CA ASN A 74 25.01 -22.46 -1.04
C ASN A 74 24.72 -21.23 -0.18
N VAL A 75 23.59 -20.58 -0.46
CA VAL A 75 23.03 -19.49 0.35
C VAL A 75 21.79 -19.99 1.07
N PHE A 76 21.78 -19.86 2.39
CA PHE A 76 20.68 -20.19 3.27
C PHE A 76 19.94 -18.91 3.63
N ILE A 77 18.62 -18.93 3.50
CA ILE A 77 17.71 -17.84 3.79
C ILE A 77 16.76 -18.32 4.88
N THR A 78 16.68 -17.58 5.99
CA THR A 78 15.67 -17.78 7.03
C THR A 78 14.80 -16.53 7.10
N ILE A 79 13.52 -16.68 6.72
CA ILE A 79 12.55 -15.58 6.65
C ILE A 79 12.15 -15.17 8.06
N SER A 80 12.43 -13.91 8.41
CA SER A 80 12.05 -13.32 9.70
C SER A 80 10.70 -12.59 9.66
N ASP A 81 10.30 -12.09 8.48
CA ASP A 81 9.01 -11.44 8.28
C ASP A 81 8.13 -12.26 7.32
N GLU A 82 7.23 -13.05 7.90
CA GLU A 82 6.33 -13.96 7.17
C GLU A 82 5.47 -13.25 6.11
N ARG A 83 5.20 -11.96 6.27
CA ARG A 83 4.38 -11.18 5.34
C ARG A 83 4.97 -11.17 3.92
N TYR A 84 6.29 -11.28 3.82
CA TYR A 84 7.02 -11.25 2.56
C TYR A 84 7.41 -12.65 2.04
N ALA A 85 7.09 -13.72 2.76
CA ALA A 85 7.47 -15.07 2.35
C ALA A 85 7.00 -15.44 0.92
N PRO A 86 5.76 -15.12 0.50
CA PRO A 86 5.31 -15.37 -0.87
C PRO A 86 6.12 -14.59 -1.92
N ASP A 87 6.44 -13.33 -1.63
CA ASP A 87 7.17 -12.45 -2.54
C ASP A 87 8.63 -12.87 -2.67
N ILE A 88 9.29 -13.21 -1.55
CA ILE A 88 10.64 -13.77 -1.53
C ILE A 88 10.70 -15.00 -2.42
N LEU A 89 9.83 -16.00 -2.19
CA LEU A 89 9.84 -17.24 -2.97
C LEU A 89 9.57 -17.00 -4.47
N SER A 90 8.64 -16.10 -4.80
CA SER A 90 8.33 -15.71 -6.17
C SER A 90 9.53 -15.08 -6.87
N GLN A 91 10.24 -14.15 -6.22
CA GLN A 91 11.42 -13.50 -6.79
C GLN A 91 12.59 -14.46 -6.91
N LEU A 92 12.81 -15.32 -5.91
CA LEU A 92 13.84 -16.35 -5.97
C LEU A 92 13.63 -17.29 -7.15
N TRP A 93 12.40 -17.75 -7.40
CA TRP A 93 12.10 -18.60 -8.57
C TRP A 93 12.20 -17.89 -9.92
N LYS A 94 11.98 -16.57 -9.96
CA LYS A 94 12.17 -15.78 -11.17
C LYS A 94 13.66 -15.59 -11.47
N ARG A 95 14.46 -15.31 -10.43
CA ARG A 95 15.89 -15.02 -10.54
C ARG A 95 16.74 -16.28 -10.67
N TYR A 96 16.36 -17.33 -9.95
CA TYR A 96 16.98 -18.64 -9.89
C TYR A 96 15.95 -19.69 -10.29
N THR A 97 16.29 -20.59 -11.20
CA THR A 97 15.39 -21.67 -11.62
C THR A 97 14.89 -22.47 -10.42
N ARG A 98 13.65 -22.98 -10.47
CA ARG A 98 13.08 -23.85 -9.41
C ARG A 98 13.99 -25.00 -8.97
N ALA A 99 14.81 -25.55 -9.88
CA ALA A 99 15.75 -26.61 -9.57
C ALA A 99 16.88 -26.19 -8.60
N ARG A 100 17.19 -24.90 -8.51
CA ARG A 100 18.26 -24.34 -7.66
C ARG A 100 17.74 -23.74 -6.35
N VAL A 101 16.41 -23.70 -6.17
CA VAL A 101 15.76 -23.11 -5.00
C VAL A 101 15.04 -24.23 -4.26
N ASP A 102 15.64 -24.69 -3.16
CA ASP A 102 15.09 -25.76 -2.34
C ASP A 102 14.46 -25.18 -1.06
N GLN A 103 13.15 -25.36 -0.91
CA GLN A 103 12.41 -24.90 0.25
C GLN A 103 12.38 -26.00 1.32
N GLN A 104 13.28 -25.91 2.30
CA GLN A 104 13.41 -26.89 3.38
C GLN A 104 12.20 -26.86 4.33
N THR A 105 11.75 -25.64 4.66
CA THR A 105 10.57 -25.40 5.51
C THR A 105 9.77 -24.22 4.96
N ARG A 106 8.67 -23.86 5.62
CA ARG A 106 7.91 -22.66 5.28
C ARG A 106 8.75 -21.38 5.32
N PHE A 107 9.79 -21.33 6.14
CA PHE A 107 10.62 -20.14 6.37
C PHE A 107 12.08 -20.30 5.96
N ASP A 108 12.53 -21.52 5.71
CA ASP A 108 13.92 -21.82 5.38
C ASP A 108 14.06 -22.25 3.92
N ILE A 109 14.92 -21.53 3.19
CA ILE A 109 15.19 -21.74 1.76
C ILE A 109 16.71 -21.86 1.56
N VAL A 110 17.10 -22.77 0.67
CA VAL A 110 18.49 -22.94 0.23
C VAL A 110 18.59 -22.67 -1.26
N ILE A 111 19.60 -21.88 -1.66
CA ILE A 111 19.89 -21.59 -3.06
C ILE A 111 21.28 -22.12 -3.39
N GLU A 112 21.33 -23.03 -4.37
CA GLU A 112 22.60 -23.60 -4.83
C GLU A 112 23.36 -22.66 -5.76
N GLY A 113 24.65 -22.47 -5.54
CA GLY A 113 25.56 -21.71 -6.41
C GLY A 113 25.24 -20.22 -6.50
N ALA A 114 24.66 -19.64 -5.46
CA ALA A 114 24.29 -18.23 -5.42
C ALA A 114 25.32 -17.40 -4.66
N ASP A 115 25.39 -16.12 -4.99
CA ASP A 115 26.15 -15.16 -4.20
C ASP A 115 25.24 -14.50 -3.15
N THR A 116 25.77 -14.29 -1.94
CA THR A 116 24.98 -13.79 -0.82
C THR A 116 24.59 -12.33 -1.01
N ASP A 117 25.47 -11.51 -1.57
CA ASP A 117 25.20 -10.08 -1.80
C ASP A 117 24.16 -9.95 -2.93
N GLU A 118 24.29 -10.75 -3.99
CA GLU A 118 23.27 -10.80 -5.05
C GLU A 118 21.88 -11.19 -4.55
N VAL A 119 21.80 -12.15 -3.62
CA VAL A 119 20.53 -12.59 -3.04
C VAL A 119 19.98 -11.53 -2.09
N ALA A 120 20.85 -10.89 -1.29
CA ALA A 120 20.49 -9.86 -0.33
C ALA A 120 19.74 -8.70 -0.99
N ASP A 121 20.23 -8.25 -2.16
CA ASP A 121 19.74 -7.08 -2.88
C ASP A 121 18.50 -7.33 -3.75
N ILE A 122 17.97 -8.57 -3.79
CA ILE A 122 16.76 -8.88 -4.57
C ILE A 122 15.58 -8.10 -4.00
N GLU A 123 15.02 -7.21 -4.82
CA GLU A 123 13.81 -6.47 -4.48
C GLU A 123 12.59 -7.42 -4.47
N ILE A 124 11.94 -7.51 -3.31
CA ILE A 124 10.77 -8.36 -3.05
C ILE A 124 9.48 -7.56 -2.99
N SER A 125 9.55 -6.27 -2.68
CA SER A 125 8.40 -5.38 -2.74
C SER A 125 8.84 -4.02 -3.22
N SER A 126 8.10 -3.46 -4.17
CA SER A 126 8.29 -2.08 -4.62
C SER A 126 7.32 -1.17 -3.87
N GLY A 127 7.86 -0.13 -3.23
CA GLY A 127 7.05 0.90 -2.60
C GLY A 127 6.16 1.60 -3.61
N GLU A 128 6.66 1.82 -4.83
CA GLU A 128 5.91 2.43 -5.93
C GLU A 128 4.74 1.56 -6.38
N GLU A 129 4.95 0.26 -6.53
CA GLU A 129 3.87 -0.68 -6.92
C GLU A 129 2.80 -0.74 -5.83
N THR A 130 3.19 -0.77 -4.56
CA THR A 130 2.24 -0.72 -3.44
C THR A 130 1.41 0.57 -3.47
N LYS A 131 2.04 1.72 -3.73
CA LYS A 131 1.33 3.01 -3.89
C LYS A 131 0.34 2.94 -5.07
N LYS A 132 0.72 2.34 -6.21
CA LYS A 132 -0.15 2.18 -7.39
C LYS A 132 -1.34 1.26 -7.12
N GLU A 133 -1.14 0.13 -6.45
CA GLU A 133 -2.20 -0.81 -6.12
C GLU A 133 -3.24 -0.17 -5.18
N ILE A 134 -2.78 0.57 -4.16
CA ILE A 134 -3.65 1.31 -3.24
C ILE A 134 -4.40 2.41 -3.99
N LEU A 135 -3.73 3.18 -4.85
CA LEU A 135 -4.36 4.22 -5.66
C LEU A 135 -5.42 3.64 -6.60
N GLY A 136 -5.13 2.52 -7.26
CA GLY A 136 -6.07 1.80 -8.11
C GLY A 136 -7.25 1.22 -7.34
N ALA A 137 -7.05 0.77 -6.11
CA ALA A 137 -8.13 0.37 -5.21
C ALA A 137 -9.03 1.54 -4.81
N VAL A 138 -8.46 2.68 -4.43
CA VAL A 138 -9.24 3.90 -4.17
C VAL A 138 -10.08 4.27 -5.38
N TRP A 139 -9.53 4.18 -6.60
CA TRP A 139 -10.29 4.45 -7.83
C TRP A 139 -11.45 3.50 -8.05
N ARG A 140 -11.27 2.20 -7.78
CA ARG A 140 -12.38 1.23 -7.85
C ARG A 140 -13.47 1.48 -6.81
N SER A 141 -13.16 2.18 -5.73
CA SER A 141 -14.14 2.60 -4.73
C SER A 141 -14.90 3.88 -5.11
N MET A 142 -14.54 4.55 -6.21
CA MET A 142 -15.21 5.79 -6.62
C MET A 142 -16.45 5.51 -7.48
N PRO A 143 -17.48 6.39 -7.44
CA PRO A 143 -18.61 6.28 -8.35
C PRO A 143 -18.20 6.38 -9.82
N GLU A 144 -18.90 5.64 -10.68
CA GLU A 144 -18.61 5.52 -12.12
C GLU A 144 -18.69 6.85 -12.89
N GLY A 145 -19.54 7.79 -12.43
CA GLY A 145 -19.73 9.10 -13.05
C GLY A 145 -18.55 10.06 -12.92
N ILE A 146 -17.56 9.73 -12.09
CA ILE A 146 -16.42 10.59 -11.81
C ILE A 146 -15.33 10.43 -12.87
N ARG A 147 -15.00 11.53 -13.56
CA ARG A 147 -14.03 11.51 -14.66
C ARG A 147 -12.78 12.34 -14.38
N VAL A 148 -12.89 13.41 -13.61
CA VAL A 148 -11.77 14.33 -13.34
C VAL A 148 -11.24 14.14 -11.93
N ARG A 149 -9.91 14.07 -11.82
CA ARG A 149 -9.22 13.73 -10.58
C ARG A 149 -8.07 14.69 -10.29
N PHE A 150 -7.79 14.85 -9.01
CA PHE A 150 -6.65 15.58 -8.49
C PHE A 150 -6.03 14.76 -7.35
N ASN A 151 -4.76 14.40 -7.51
CA ASN A 151 -4.05 13.54 -6.56
C ASN A 151 -2.98 14.35 -5.83
N GLN A 152 -2.79 14.06 -4.56
CA GLN A 152 -1.71 14.55 -3.71
C GLN A 152 -1.12 13.38 -2.95
N THR A 153 0.20 13.35 -2.81
CA THR A 153 0.90 12.26 -2.13
C THR A 153 2.14 12.83 -1.47
N ASP A 154 2.22 12.65 -0.16
CA ASP A 154 3.33 13.11 0.67
C ASP A 154 3.63 12.03 1.71
N GLY A 155 4.81 11.42 1.58
CA GLY A 155 5.26 10.30 2.40
C GLY A 155 4.25 9.14 2.44
N ARG A 156 3.69 8.90 3.63
CA ARG A 156 2.70 7.86 3.90
C ARG A 156 1.24 8.27 3.73
N VAL A 157 0.95 9.49 3.25
CA VAL A 157 -0.42 9.99 3.03
C VAL A 157 -0.69 10.16 1.53
N LEU A 158 -1.79 9.57 1.06
CA LEU A 158 -2.28 9.69 -0.31
C LEU A 158 -3.70 10.26 -0.29
N THR A 159 -3.94 11.34 -1.03
CA THR A 159 -5.26 11.94 -1.16
C THR A 159 -5.66 12.06 -2.61
N ILE A 160 -6.88 11.63 -2.92
CA ILE A 160 -7.51 11.76 -4.23
C ILE A 160 -8.78 12.56 -4.04
N MET A 161 -8.89 13.66 -4.77
CA MET A 161 -10.15 14.35 -5.01
C MET A 161 -10.65 14.03 -6.39
N ALA A 162 -11.95 13.83 -6.50
CA ALA A 162 -12.59 13.47 -7.74
C ALA A 162 -13.96 14.13 -7.90
N THR A 163 -14.31 14.47 -9.13
CA THR A 163 -15.57 15.09 -9.54
C THR A 163 -15.97 14.62 -10.93
N GLU A 164 -17.20 14.93 -11.35
CA GLU A 164 -17.73 14.52 -12.65
C GLU A 164 -16.97 15.19 -13.80
N GLU A 165 -17.09 16.52 -13.96
CA GLU A 165 -16.59 17.20 -15.17
C GLU A 165 -15.61 18.36 -14.90
N ILE A 166 -15.88 19.21 -13.91
CA ILE A 166 -15.10 20.46 -13.71
C ILE A 166 -14.56 20.49 -12.29
N VAL A 167 -13.23 20.50 -12.18
CA VAL A 167 -12.56 20.75 -10.91
C VAL A 167 -12.55 22.25 -10.63
N ARG A 168 -13.28 22.65 -9.58
CA ARG A 168 -13.29 24.03 -9.10
C ARG A 168 -12.19 24.28 -8.06
N PRO A 169 -11.68 25.51 -7.94
CA PRO A 169 -10.61 25.84 -6.99
C PRO A 169 -10.92 25.43 -5.55
N GLU A 170 -12.16 25.64 -5.10
CA GLU A 170 -12.63 25.28 -3.76
C GLU A 170 -12.61 23.78 -3.50
N MET A 171 -12.80 22.94 -4.54
CA MET A 171 -12.70 21.49 -4.41
C MET A 171 -11.26 21.04 -4.18
N LYS A 172 -10.30 21.69 -4.86
CA LYS A 172 -8.86 21.43 -4.64
C LYS A 172 -8.44 21.90 -3.25
N GLU A 173 -8.97 23.02 -2.80
CA GLU A 173 -8.69 23.56 -1.48
C GLU A 173 -9.21 22.64 -0.38
N GLU A 174 -10.43 22.11 -0.52
CA GLU A 174 -10.97 21.12 0.41
C GLU A 174 -10.10 19.85 0.44
N ALA A 175 -9.64 19.38 -0.74
CA ALA A 175 -8.75 18.23 -0.83
C ALA A 175 -7.40 18.47 -0.14
N ARG A 176 -6.84 19.68 -0.25
CA ARG A 176 -5.61 20.08 0.45
C ARG A 176 -5.79 20.10 1.94
N LYS A 177 -6.89 20.68 2.45
CA LYS A 177 -7.18 20.69 3.88
C LYS A 177 -7.25 19.27 4.45
N VAL A 178 -8.00 18.39 3.79
CA VAL A 178 -8.08 16.98 4.20
C VAL A 178 -6.70 16.32 4.18
N HIS A 179 -5.89 16.59 3.15
CA HIS A 179 -4.53 16.06 3.04
C HIS A 179 -3.62 16.56 4.17
N GLU A 180 -3.62 17.86 4.46
CA GLU A 180 -2.81 18.50 5.49
C GLU A 180 -3.19 18.01 6.90
N GLU A 181 -4.48 17.85 7.18
CA GLU A 181 -4.95 17.27 8.44
C GLU A 181 -4.44 15.84 8.64
N MET A 182 -4.49 15.02 7.57
CA MET A 182 -4.00 13.65 7.61
C MET A 182 -2.47 13.61 7.76
N LEU A 183 -1.73 14.52 7.11
CA LEU A 183 -0.29 14.67 7.29
C LEU A 183 0.08 15.10 8.71
N ALA A 184 -0.67 16.04 9.30
CA ALA A 184 -0.43 16.47 10.68
C ALA A 184 -0.59 15.29 11.65
N LYS A 185 -1.67 14.52 11.52
CA LYS A 185 -1.87 13.28 12.28
C LYS A 185 -0.73 12.27 12.07
N ALA A 186 -0.30 12.07 10.82
CA ALA A 186 0.81 11.17 10.51
C ALA A 186 2.10 11.59 11.24
N ARG A 187 2.43 12.88 11.23
CA ARG A 187 3.62 13.40 11.92
C ARG A 187 3.53 13.29 13.43
N GLU A 188 2.33 13.42 14.01
CA GLU A 188 2.13 13.25 15.45
C GLU A 188 2.30 11.79 15.89
N ALA A 189 1.79 10.85 15.12
CA ALA A 189 1.92 9.42 15.39
C ALA A 189 3.39 8.95 15.36
N GLU A 190 4.22 9.52 14.48
CA GLU A 190 5.67 9.21 14.41
C GLU A 190 6.46 9.69 15.63
N ARG A 191 5.99 10.72 16.36
CA ARG A 191 6.69 11.24 17.55
C ARG A 191 6.49 10.39 18.80
N HIS A 192 5.58 9.42 18.76
CA HIS A 192 5.19 8.59 19.90
C HIS A 192 5.59 7.12 19.72
N VAL A 193 6.39 6.82 18.68
CA VAL A 193 7.03 5.51 18.43
C VAL A 193 8.51 5.63 18.81
#